data_AF-A0A9W7B1G0-F1
#
_entry.id   AF-A0A9W7B1G0-F1
#
_cell.length_a   1.000
_cell.length_b   1.000
_cell.length_c   1.000
_cell.angle_alpha   90.00
_cell.angle_beta   90.00
_cell.angle_gamma   90.00
#
_symmetry.space_group_name_H-M   'P 1'
#
loop_
_entity.id
_entity.type
_entity.pdbx_description
1 polymer ?
#
loop_
_entity_poly.entity_id
_entity_poly.type
_entity_poly.pdbx_seq_one_letter_code
_entity_poly.pdbx_strand_id
1 'polypeptide(L)'
;MNIFNDLVDDTTLDIPSHKTVELLSDNATPKIPQNYVFVDEGSCIGCTLCAQSSPSTFKPTSTGMFRAYTQKTSNIDEALKSCPVSCIHTVSYPELLTLEIARQNSNEKETPVWVRGIESSSANHDTTVYHSVKHSCFMSSACPSKGCYDCPHYDTKGGNPKYQEKERENEEIRRNEKRNIYAKKIRMTADL
;
A
#
# COMPACT_ATOMS: atom_id res chain seq x y z
N MET A 1 -24.74 -6.60 30.81
CA MET A 1 -24.30 -7.06 29.48
C MET A 1 -23.27 -6.06 28.97
N ASN A 2 -21.99 -6.29 29.25
CA ASN A 2 -20.90 -5.54 28.64
C ASN A 2 -20.12 -6.54 27.78
N ILE A 3 -20.50 -6.63 26.51
CA ILE A 3 -19.90 -7.52 25.50
C ILE A 3 -19.15 -6.64 24.51
N PHE A 4 -18.20 -5.82 24.97
CA PHE A 4 -17.26 -5.08 24.12
C PHE A 4 -16.01 -4.78 24.94
N ASN A 5 -15.35 -5.83 25.39
CA ASN A 5 -13.99 -5.77 25.92
C ASN A 5 -13.21 -6.95 25.33
N ASP A 6 -13.30 -7.08 24.01
CA ASP A 6 -12.32 -7.85 23.28
C ASP A 6 -11.07 -6.97 23.20
N LEU A 7 -10.06 -7.39 23.95
CA LEU A 7 -8.68 -6.92 23.88
C LEU A 7 -8.21 -7.08 22.44
N VAL A 8 -8.47 -6.08 21.60
CA VAL A 8 -7.72 -5.89 20.36
C VAL A 8 -6.31 -5.58 20.82
N ASP A 9 -5.43 -6.57 20.69
CA ASP A 9 -4.00 -6.41 20.88
C ASP A 9 -3.54 -5.20 20.05
N ASP A 10 -3.30 -4.09 20.76
CA ASP A 10 -2.99 -2.75 20.23
C ASP A 10 -1.73 -2.77 19.33
N THR A 11 -0.93 -3.84 19.45
CA THR A 11 0.27 -4.08 18.63
C THR A 11 -0.04 -4.50 17.19
N THR A 12 -1.28 -4.94 16.90
CA THR A 12 -1.68 -5.33 15.54
C THR A 12 -2.12 -4.14 14.67
N LEU A 13 -2.43 -2.98 15.25
CA LEU A 13 -3.02 -1.84 14.52
C LEU A 13 -1.99 -1.02 13.73
N ASP A 14 -0.69 -1.20 13.96
CA ASP A 14 0.37 -0.40 13.32
C ASP A 14 1.32 -1.21 12.42
N ILE A 15 0.87 -2.40 12.00
CA ILE A 15 1.64 -3.25 11.09
C ILE A 15 1.81 -2.54 9.72
N PRO A 16 3.05 -2.43 9.19
CA PRO A 16 3.28 -1.91 7.85
C PRO A 16 2.48 -2.65 6.79
N SER A 17 1.77 -1.91 5.95
CA SER A 17 0.81 -2.48 4.99
C SER A 17 1.46 -3.48 4.01
N HIS A 18 2.73 -3.28 3.66
CA HIS A 18 3.50 -4.21 2.81
C HIS A 18 3.68 -5.60 3.44
N LYS A 19 3.70 -5.72 4.77
CA LYS A 19 3.85 -7.02 5.47
C LYS A 19 2.58 -7.87 5.41
N THR A 20 1.46 -7.28 5.03
CA THR A 20 0.16 -7.97 4.93
C THR A 20 -0.02 -8.67 3.58
N VAL A 21 0.94 -8.50 2.67
CA VAL A 21 0.94 -9.09 1.32
C VAL A 21 1.55 -10.49 1.38
N GLU A 22 0.83 -11.48 0.85
CA GLU A 22 1.35 -12.83 0.64
C GLU A 22 2.35 -12.83 -0.53
N LEU A 23 3.60 -13.17 -0.26
CA LEU A 23 4.67 -13.31 -1.27
C LEU A 23 4.83 -14.77 -1.71
N LEU A 24 5.46 -14.95 -2.87
CA LEU A 24 5.91 -16.26 -3.35
C LEU A 24 7.17 -16.70 -2.61
N SER A 25 7.68 -17.90 -2.95
CA SER A 25 8.89 -18.48 -2.34
C SER A 25 10.16 -17.65 -2.54
N ASP A 26 10.16 -16.71 -3.48
CA ASP A 26 11.26 -15.77 -3.73
C ASP A 26 11.31 -14.58 -2.75
N ASN A 27 10.31 -14.43 -1.86
CA ASN A 27 10.14 -13.29 -0.94
C ASN A 27 10.14 -11.91 -1.63
N ALA A 28 9.91 -11.85 -2.93
CA ALA A 28 9.96 -10.62 -3.72
C ALA A 28 8.68 -10.40 -4.52
N THR A 29 8.13 -11.49 -5.07
CA THR A 29 6.96 -11.41 -5.96
C THR A 29 5.68 -11.59 -5.16
N PRO A 30 4.71 -10.67 -5.27
CA PRO A 30 3.40 -10.89 -4.67
C PRO A 30 2.65 -12.02 -5.37
N LYS A 31 2.02 -12.86 -4.55
CA LYS A 31 1.25 -14.03 -5.01
C LYS A 31 0.01 -13.63 -5.82
N ILE A 32 -0.65 -12.54 -5.43
CA ILE A 32 -1.84 -12.02 -6.12
C ILE A 32 -1.40 -10.88 -7.06
N PRO A 33 -1.70 -10.98 -8.38
CA PRO A 33 -1.44 -9.90 -9.34
C PRO A 33 -2.53 -8.84 -9.22
N GLN A 34 -2.33 -7.89 -8.31
CA GLN A 34 -3.23 -6.76 -8.11
C GLN A 34 -2.42 -5.52 -7.73
N ASN A 35 -3.07 -4.37 -7.82
CA ASN A 35 -2.52 -3.15 -7.25
C ASN A 35 -2.76 -3.10 -5.74
N TYR A 36 -1.88 -2.39 -5.05
CA TYR A 36 -1.90 -2.26 -3.61
C TYR A 36 -2.35 -0.86 -3.22
N VAL A 37 -2.82 -0.73 -1.97
CA VAL A 37 -3.30 0.53 -1.43
C VAL A 37 -2.37 1.00 -0.34
N PHE A 38 -1.93 2.25 -0.47
CA PHE A 38 -1.21 3.00 0.55
C PHE A 38 -2.10 4.13 1.05
N VAL A 39 -2.13 4.35 2.37
CA VAL A 39 -2.76 5.53 2.96
C VAL A 39 -1.66 6.43 3.47
N ASP A 40 -1.66 7.67 3.00
CA ASP A 40 -0.70 8.69 3.40
C ASP A 40 -1.17 9.34 4.71
N GLU A 41 -0.59 8.90 5.82
CA GLU A 41 -1.04 9.28 7.18
C GLU A 41 -0.89 10.79 7.43
N GLY A 42 0.15 11.43 6.89
CA GLY A 42 0.37 12.88 7.00
C GLY A 42 -0.68 13.72 6.27
N SER A 43 -1.34 13.13 5.26
CA SER A 43 -2.44 13.75 4.52
C SER A 43 -3.81 13.34 5.07
N CYS A 44 -3.86 12.30 5.92
CA CYS A 44 -5.10 11.75 6.42
C CYS A 44 -5.73 12.69 7.44
N ILE A 45 -7.02 12.97 7.25
CA ILE A 45 -7.81 13.74 8.21
C ILE A 45 -8.79 12.89 9.02
N GLY A 46 -8.56 11.58 9.15
CA GLY A 46 -9.39 10.71 9.99
C GLY A 46 -10.90 10.76 9.72
N CYS A 47 -11.32 11.11 8.50
CA CYS A 47 -12.73 11.32 8.15
C CYS A 47 -13.60 10.07 8.20
N THR A 48 -13.01 8.88 8.43
CA THR A 48 -13.66 7.56 8.55
C THR A 48 -14.37 7.01 7.30
N LEU A 49 -14.54 7.81 6.24
CA LEU A 49 -15.26 7.42 5.03
C LEU A 49 -14.64 6.19 4.35
N CYS A 50 -13.31 6.05 4.36
CA CYS A 50 -12.65 4.88 3.80
C CYS A 50 -13.02 3.58 4.54
N ALA A 51 -13.15 3.62 5.86
CA ALA A 51 -13.58 2.47 6.66
C ALA A 51 -15.08 2.21 6.57
N GLN A 52 -15.91 3.21 6.24
CA GLN A 52 -17.32 2.98 5.92
C GLN A 52 -17.48 2.27 4.56
N SER A 53 -16.74 2.71 3.54
CA SER A 53 -16.78 2.14 2.19
C SER A 53 -16.11 0.75 2.12
N SER A 54 -15.02 0.56 2.85
CA SER A 54 -14.28 -0.70 2.89
C SER A 54 -13.76 -1.03 4.30
N PRO A 55 -14.64 -1.49 5.21
CA PRO A 55 -14.30 -1.77 6.61
C PRO A 55 -13.33 -2.95 6.77
N SER A 56 -13.29 -3.85 5.79
CA SER A 56 -12.33 -4.96 5.80
C SER A 56 -10.91 -4.50 5.52
N THR A 57 -10.74 -3.45 4.70
CA THR A 57 -9.41 -2.99 4.24
C THR A 57 -8.82 -1.92 5.15
N PHE A 58 -9.61 -0.93 5.57
CA PHE A 58 -9.10 0.22 6.33
C PHE A 58 -9.42 0.13 7.81
N LYS A 59 -8.43 0.41 8.65
CA LYS A 59 -8.59 0.50 10.11
C LYS A 59 -7.94 1.77 10.66
N PRO A 60 -8.48 2.31 11.77
CA PRO A 60 -7.84 3.42 12.46
C PRO A 60 -6.55 2.97 13.16
N THR A 61 -5.57 3.87 13.22
CA THR A 61 -4.33 3.75 14.01
C THR A 61 -4.54 4.31 15.41
N SER A 62 -3.56 4.12 16.29
CA SER A 62 -3.52 4.73 17.63
C SER A 62 -3.52 6.27 17.62
N THR A 63 -3.12 6.88 16.49
CA THR A 63 -3.13 8.35 16.30
C THR A 63 -4.45 8.87 15.72
N GLY A 64 -5.42 7.99 15.44
CA GLY A 64 -6.69 8.34 14.81
C GLY A 64 -6.63 8.50 13.28
N MET A 65 -5.48 8.22 12.67
CA MET A 65 -5.31 8.14 11.22
C MET A 65 -5.80 6.80 10.70
N PHE A 66 -5.90 6.63 9.39
CA PHE A 66 -6.31 5.36 8.79
C PHE A 66 -5.15 4.69 8.05
N ARG A 67 -5.13 3.36 8.07
CA ARG A 67 -4.18 2.53 7.31
C ARG A 67 -4.87 1.37 6.62
N ALA A 68 -4.25 0.89 5.55
CA ALA A 68 -4.66 -0.36 4.91
C ALA A 68 -4.11 -1.56 5.71
N TYR A 69 -4.96 -2.18 6.53
CA TYR A 69 -4.61 -3.34 7.36
C TYR A 69 -4.59 -4.64 6.57
N THR A 70 -5.33 -4.71 5.47
CA THR A 70 -5.23 -5.82 4.54
C THR A 70 -5.18 -5.29 3.12
N GLN A 71 -4.37 -5.95 2.31
CA GLN A 71 -4.33 -5.71 0.87
C GLN A 71 -5.36 -6.57 0.13
N LYS A 72 -6.22 -7.33 0.82
CA LYS A 72 -7.41 -7.96 0.21
C LYS A 72 -8.45 -6.86 0.02
N THR A 73 -8.32 -6.19 -1.12
CA THR A 73 -9.02 -4.96 -1.47
C THR A 73 -10.44 -5.26 -1.92
N SER A 74 -11.43 -4.82 -1.14
CA SER A 74 -12.84 -4.75 -1.56
C SER A 74 -13.26 -3.28 -1.64
N ASN A 75 -14.07 -2.92 -2.65
CA ASN A 75 -14.62 -1.56 -2.83
C ASN A 75 -13.60 -0.40 -2.74
N ILE A 76 -12.36 -0.64 -3.20
CA ILE A 76 -11.28 0.35 -3.10
C ILE A 76 -11.57 1.59 -3.94
N ASP A 77 -12.13 1.44 -5.15
CA ASP A 77 -12.46 2.60 -5.99
C ASP A 77 -13.48 3.53 -5.33
N GLU A 78 -14.42 2.98 -4.55
CA GLU A 78 -15.37 3.76 -3.77
C GLU A 78 -14.67 4.46 -2.60
N ALA A 79 -13.80 3.75 -1.88
CA ALA A 79 -13.01 4.34 -0.81
C ALA A 79 -12.13 5.49 -1.31
N LEU A 80 -11.46 5.34 -2.47
CA LEU A 80 -10.66 6.39 -3.11
C LEU A 80 -11.50 7.63 -3.41
N LYS A 81 -12.67 7.46 -4.02
CA LYS A 81 -13.57 8.58 -4.38
C LYS A 81 -14.20 9.25 -3.16
N SER A 82 -14.42 8.50 -2.08
CA SER A 82 -15.01 9.01 -0.85
C SER A 82 -14.04 9.89 -0.04
N CYS A 83 -12.73 9.81 -0.29
CA CYS A 83 -11.74 10.51 0.51
C CYS A 83 -11.71 12.01 0.15
N PRO A 84 -12.08 12.93 1.08
CA PRO A 84 -12.20 14.37 0.78
C PRO A 84 -10.84 15.03 0.54
N VAL A 85 -9.75 14.43 1.05
CA VAL A 85 -8.38 14.93 0.93
C VAL A 85 -7.52 14.04 0.02
N SER A 86 -8.11 13.02 -0.62
CA SER A 86 -7.41 12.10 -1.52
C SER A 86 -6.15 11.43 -0.92
N CYS A 87 -6.15 11.13 0.39
CA CYS A 87 -4.99 10.53 1.09
C CYS A 87 -4.80 9.02 0.82
N ILE A 88 -5.48 8.44 -0.18
CA ILE A 88 -5.46 7.01 -0.50
C ILE A 88 -4.89 6.84 -1.90
N HIS A 89 -3.79 6.11 -2.02
CA HIS A 89 -3.04 5.96 -3.25
C HIS A 89 -2.97 4.49 -3.69
N THR A 90 -3.25 4.24 -4.97
CA THR A 90 -3.05 2.93 -5.59
C THR A 90 -1.63 2.84 -6.14
N VAL A 91 -0.85 1.86 -5.69
CA VAL A 91 0.58 1.72 -5.96
C VAL A 91 0.96 0.29 -6.32
N SER A 92 2.12 0.11 -6.96
CA SER A 92 2.70 -1.23 -7.12
C SER A 92 3.29 -1.76 -5.80
N TYR A 93 3.50 -3.07 -5.69
CA TYR A 93 4.13 -3.66 -4.49
C TYR A 93 5.50 -3.06 -4.12
N PRO A 94 6.47 -2.87 -5.05
CA PRO A 94 7.75 -2.25 -4.68
C PRO A 94 7.61 -0.80 -4.24
N GLU A 95 6.61 -0.08 -4.76
CA GLU A 95 6.29 1.27 -4.30
C GLU A 95 5.70 1.25 -2.90
N LEU A 96 4.79 0.32 -2.61
CA LEU A 96 4.22 0.13 -1.27
C LEU A 96 5.32 -0.12 -0.23
N LEU A 97 6.28 -0.99 -0.54
CA LEU A 97 7.44 -1.26 0.31
C LEU A 97 8.26 0.02 0.55
N THR A 98 8.54 0.77 -0.52
CA THR A 98 9.32 2.02 -0.43
C THR A 98 8.61 3.07 0.42
N LEU A 99 7.30 3.25 0.22
CA LEU A 99 6.47 4.20 0.96
C LEU A 99 6.41 3.85 2.45
N GLU A 100 6.21 2.56 2.77
CA GLU A 100 6.18 2.12 4.17
C GLU A 100 7.54 2.25 4.86
N ILE A 101 8.64 1.98 4.17
CA ILE A 101 10.00 2.21 4.70
C ILE A 101 10.22 3.71 4.92
N ALA A 102 9.85 4.56 3.96
CA ALA A 102 9.97 6.00 4.09
C ALA A 102 9.16 6.54 5.27
N ARG A 103 7.94 6.04 5.47
CA ARG A 103 7.08 6.35 6.61
C ARG A 103 7.66 5.90 7.95
N GLN A 104 8.31 4.74 8.00
CA GLN A 104 8.98 4.29 9.24
C GLN A 104 10.23 5.10 9.57
N ASN A 105 10.91 5.63 8.54
CA ASN A 105 12.13 6.41 8.67
C ASN A 105 11.87 7.92 8.83
N SER A 106 10.64 8.40 8.65
CA SER A 106 10.32 9.80 8.89
C SER A 106 10.46 10.08 10.38
N ASN A 107 11.44 10.92 10.74
CA ASN A 107 11.74 11.30 12.14
C ASN A 107 10.59 12.09 12.79
N GLU A 108 9.63 12.57 12.00
CA GLU A 108 8.35 13.04 12.48
C GLU A 108 7.38 11.86 12.46
N LYS A 109 6.93 11.41 13.65
CA LYS A 109 5.63 10.73 13.71
C LYS A 109 4.64 11.72 13.12
N GLU A 110 3.99 11.36 12.01
CA GLU A 110 3.05 12.23 11.33
C GLU A 110 1.95 12.61 12.33
N THR A 111 2.13 13.79 12.93
CA THR A 111 1.13 14.36 13.82
C THR A 111 -0.05 14.72 12.94
N PRO A 112 -1.29 14.34 13.32
CA PRO A 112 -2.45 14.63 12.51
C PRO A 112 -2.51 16.13 12.16
N VAL A 113 -3.00 16.46 10.96
CA VAL A 113 -3.05 17.85 10.47
C VAL A 113 -3.70 18.81 11.48
N TRP A 114 -4.75 18.38 12.20
CA TRP A 114 -5.39 19.19 13.24
C TRP A 114 -4.56 19.42 14.52
N VAL A 115 -3.54 18.60 14.77
CA VAL A 115 -2.62 18.76 15.91
C VAL A 115 -1.51 19.78 15.57
N ARG A 116 -1.14 19.93 14.29
CA ARG A 116 0.04 20.71 13.85
C ARG A 116 -0.18 22.22 13.78
N GLY A 117 -1.42 22.71 13.93
CA GLY A 117 -1.75 24.13 13.79
C GLY A 117 -1.58 24.65 12.35
N ILE A 118 -2.41 25.63 11.97
CA ILE A 118 -2.48 26.19 10.59
C ILE A 118 -1.18 26.91 10.18
N GLU A 119 -0.29 27.20 11.13
CA GLU A 119 0.92 28.01 10.92
C GLU A 119 2.14 27.21 10.42
N SER A 120 2.04 25.88 10.34
CA SER A 120 3.12 25.05 9.82
C SER A 120 3.10 25.00 8.28
N SER A 121 4.26 25.13 7.64
CA SER A 121 4.45 24.94 6.19
C SER A 121 4.04 23.54 5.69
N SER A 122 3.77 22.61 6.61
CA SER A 122 3.23 21.27 6.39
C SER A 122 1.69 21.21 6.25
N ALA A 123 0.97 22.33 6.39
CA ALA A 123 -0.45 22.40 6.03
C ALA A 123 -0.67 22.21 4.51
N ASN A 124 0.40 22.42 3.73
CA ASN A 124 0.47 22.05 2.34
C ASN A 124 0.93 20.59 2.27
N HIS A 125 0.07 19.73 1.74
CA HIS A 125 0.24 18.31 1.41
C HIS A 125 1.58 17.90 0.76
N ASP A 126 2.38 18.89 0.33
CA ASP A 126 3.67 18.77 -0.34
C ASP A 126 4.79 18.16 0.52
N THR A 127 4.65 18.10 1.86
CA THR A 127 5.67 17.53 2.76
C THR A 127 5.41 16.08 3.20
N THR A 128 4.36 15.44 2.68
CA THR A 128 3.97 14.09 3.11
C THR A 128 4.88 13.01 2.54
N VAL A 129 4.86 11.82 3.15
CA VAL A 129 5.71 10.70 2.71
C VAL A 129 5.44 10.33 1.26
N TYR A 130 4.17 10.23 0.85
CA TYR A 130 3.86 9.92 -0.54
C TYR A 130 4.37 11.00 -1.50
N HIS A 131 4.12 12.27 -1.21
CA HIS A 131 4.51 13.37 -2.10
C HIS A 131 6.01 13.52 -2.17
N SER A 132 6.74 13.43 -1.06
CA SER A 132 8.20 13.51 -1.04
C SER A 132 8.85 12.40 -1.86
N VAL A 133 8.39 11.14 -1.71
CA VAL A 133 8.88 10.00 -2.50
C VAL A 133 8.59 10.21 -3.98
N LYS A 134 7.39 10.67 -4.34
CA LYS A 134 7.00 10.89 -5.74
C LYS A 134 7.68 12.12 -6.37
N HIS A 135 7.82 13.22 -5.66
CA HIS A 135 8.53 14.43 -6.12
C HIS A 135 10.00 14.14 -6.38
N SER A 136 10.65 13.38 -5.49
CA SER A 136 12.03 12.94 -5.68
C SER A 136 12.20 12.12 -6.96
N CYS A 137 11.19 11.34 -7.35
CA CYS A 137 11.16 10.62 -8.61
C CYS A 137 10.91 11.54 -9.82
N PHE A 138 10.00 12.50 -9.75
CA PHE A 138 9.69 13.38 -10.88
C PHE A 138 10.84 14.32 -11.27
N MET A 139 11.61 14.79 -10.27
CA MET A 139 12.64 15.82 -10.49
C MET A 139 14.08 15.28 -10.56
N SER A 140 14.29 13.98 -10.34
CA SER A 140 15.64 13.39 -10.41
C SER A 140 15.99 12.92 -11.82
N SER A 141 17.21 13.24 -12.27
CA SER A 141 17.81 12.70 -13.50
C SER A 141 18.00 11.18 -13.47
N ALA A 142 17.85 10.55 -12.30
CA ALA A 142 17.91 9.11 -12.09
C ALA A 142 16.58 8.37 -12.40
N CYS A 143 15.58 9.07 -12.95
CA CYS A 143 14.25 8.53 -13.21
C CYS A 143 13.98 8.18 -14.70
N PRO A 144 14.56 7.10 -15.27
CA PRO A 144 14.00 6.52 -16.49
C PRO A 144 13.44 5.09 -16.33
N SER A 145 13.56 4.40 -15.19
CA SER A 145 13.29 2.95 -15.17
C SER A 145 12.89 2.30 -13.84
N LYS A 146 12.17 2.98 -12.92
CA LYS A 146 11.65 2.29 -11.71
C LYS A 146 10.34 1.53 -11.90
N GLY A 147 9.63 1.73 -13.01
CA GLY A 147 8.40 0.98 -13.32
C GLY A 147 7.25 1.25 -12.35
N CYS A 148 7.01 2.52 -12.00
CA CYS A 148 5.90 2.95 -11.15
C CYS A 148 4.53 2.71 -11.80
N TYR A 149 3.51 2.41 -10.99
CA TYR A 149 2.14 2.21 -11.47
C TYR A 149 1.47 3.52 -11.88
N ASP A 150 1.51 4.54 -11.03
CA ASP A 150 0.85 5.85 -11.16
C ASP A 150 1.86 6.94 -11.57
N CYS A 151 2.58 6.71 -12.67
CA CYS A 151 3.61 7.65 -13.14
C CYS A 151 2.99 8.86 -13.86
N PRO A 152 3.31 10.12 -13.48
CA PRO A 152 2.75 11.32 -14.10
C PRO A 152 3.21 11.56 -15.55
N HIS A 153 4.20 10.81 -16.04
CA HIS A 153 4.63 10.85 -17.45
C HIS A 153 3.68 10.12 -18.40
N TYR A 154 2.76 9.29 -17.89
CA TYR A 154 1.84 8.50 -18.69
C TYR A 154 0.40 8.83 -18.32
N ASP A 155 -0.44 9.08 -19.32
CA ASP A 155 -1.85 9.48 -19.11
C ASP A 155 -2.68 8.38 -18.43
N THR A 156 -2.30 7.11 -18.62
CA THR A 156 -2.98 5.94 -18.06
C THR A 156 -2.19 5.34 -16.90
N LYS A 157 -2.87 5.05 -15.78
CA LYS A 157 -2.31 4.24 -14.68
C LYS A 157 -1.85 2.88 -15.22
N GLY A 158 -0.62 2.48 -14.91
CA GLY A 158 0.02 1.27 -15.45
C GLY A 158 0.57 1.41 -16.87
N GLY A 159 0.56 2.62 -17.45
CA GLY A 159 1.06 2.89 -18.81
C GLY A 159 2.58 2.85 -18.95
N ASN A 160 3.32 2.77 -17.84
CA ASN A 160 4.78 2.74 -17.86
C ASN A 160 5.32 1.42 -18.47
N PRO A 161 6.11 1.45 -19.57
CA PRO A 161 6.64 0.23 -20.19
C PRO A 161 7.46 -0.64 -19.24
N LYS A 162 8.21 -0.03 -18.31
CA LYS A 162 9.01 -0.76 -17.31
C LYS A 162 8.14 -1.43 -16.25
N TYR A 163 7.00 -0.84 -15.90
CA TYR A 163 6.01 -1.48 -15.04
C TYR A 163 5.44 -2.73 -15.73
N GLN A 164 5.05 -2.59 -17.01
CA GLN A 164 4.49 -3.69 -17.79
C GLN A 164 5.49 -4.83 -17.99
N GLU A 165 6.77 -4.52 -18.25
CA GLU A 165 7.84 -5.53 -18.33
C GLU A 165 7.96 -6.33 -17.03
N LYS A 166 8.03 -5.63 -15.89
CA LYS A 166 8.13 -6.26 -14.58
C LYS A 166 6.91 -7.09 -14.22
N GLU A 167 5.71 -6.65 -14.56
CA GLU A 167 4.50 -7.44 -14.34
C GLU A 167 4.48 -8.72 -15.19
N ARG A 168 4.99 -8.69 -16.43
CA ARG A 168 5.16 -9.91 -17.24
C ARG A 168 6.13 -10.90 -16.60
N GLU A 169 7.25 -10.41 -16.08
CA GLU A 169 8.22 -11.24 -15.33
C GLU A 169 7.57 -11.85 -14.09
N ASN A 170 6.86 -11.05 -13.30
CA ASN A 170 6.13 -11.50 -12.11
C ASN A 170 5.09 -12.58 -12.46
N GLU A 171 4.37 -12.43 -13.57
CA GLU A 171 3.42 -13.44 -14.07
C GLU A 171 4.10 -14.76 -14.44
N GLU A 172 5.28 -14.71 -15.03
CA GLU A 172 6.05 -15.91 -15.34
C GLU A 172 6.50 -16.63 -14.07
N ILE A 173 6.99 -15.90 -13.06
CA ILE A 173 7.35 -16.45 -11.75
C ILE A 173 6.12 -17.11 -11.10
N ARG A 174 4.97 -16.44 -11.10
CA ARG A 174 3.70 -17.01 -10.60
C ARG A 174 3.31 -18.29 -11.32
N ARG A 175 3.49 -18.35 -12.64
CA ARG A 175 3.19 -19.54 -13.46
C ARG A 175 4.14 -20.70 -13.13
N ASN A 176 5.43 -20.42 -12.98
CA ASN A 176 6.44 -21.41 -12.62
C ASN A 176 6.20 -21.95 -11.22
N GLU A 177 5.83 -21.11 -10.26
CA GLU A 177 5.51 -21.55 -8.90
C GLU A 177 4.27 -22.47 -8.88
N LYS A 178 3.21 -22.11 -9.61
CA LYS A 178 2.02 -22.97 -9.76
C LYS A 178 2.39 -24.34 -10.35
N ARG A 179 3.26 -24.36 -11.36
CA ARG A 179 3.78 -25.61 -11.95
C ARG A 179 4.55 -26.44 -10.94
N ASN A 180 5.43 -25.82 -10.15
CA ASN A 180 6.20 -26.49 -9.11
C ASN A 180 5.31 -27.11 -8.02
N ILE A 181 4.30 -26.36 -7.56
CA ILE A 181 3.31 -26.84 -6.58
C ILE A 181 2.55 -28.06 -7.14
N TYR A 182 2.08 -27.97 -8.39
CA TYR A 182 1.37 -29.07 -9.04
C TYR A 182 2.25 -30.31 -9.22
N ALA A 183 3.49 -30.14 -9.66
CA ALA A 183 4.46 -31.23 -9.80
C ALA A 183 4.77 -31.91 -8.45
N LYS A 184 4.92 -31.13 -7.37
CA LYS A 184 5.10 -31.66 -6.02
C LYS A 184 3.90 -32.47 -5.56
N LYS A 185 2.68 -31.99 -5.83
CA LYS A 185 1.43 -32.69 -5.51
C LYS A 185 1.34 -34.04 -6.22
N ILE A 186 1.69 -34.10 -7.51
CA ILE A 186 1.69 -35.36 -8.28
C ILE A 186 2.68 -36.37 -7.68
N ARG A 187 3.91 -35.94 -7.37
CA ARG A 187 4.92 -36.83 -6.76
C ARG A 187 4.41 -37.42 -5.44
N MET A 188 3.85 -36.58 -4.56
CA MET A 188 3.27 -37.03 -3.30
C MET A 188 2.11 -38.01 -3.46
N THR A 189 1.32 -37.90 -4.53
CA THR A 189 0.24 -38.86 -4.82
C THR A 189 0.71 -40.14 -5.49
N ALA A 190 1.92 -40.15 -6.06
CA ALA A 190 2.52 -41.33 -6.69
C ALA A 190 3.30 -42.21 -5.70
N ASP A 191 3.68 -41.64 -4.55
CA ASP A 191 4.38 -42.33 -3.45
C ASP A 191 3.41 -42.98 -2.43
N LEU A 192 2.09 -42.90 -2.65
CA LEU A 192 1.01 -43.48 -1.83
C LEU A 192 0.33 -44.65 -2.59
#